data_AF-X1IJD4-F1
#
_entry.id   AF-X1IJD4-F1
#
_cell.length_a   1.000
_cell.length_b   1.000
_cell.length_c   1.000
_cell.angle_alpha   90.00
_cell.angle_beta   90.00
_cell.angle_gamma   90.00
#
_symmetry.space_group_name_H-M   'P 1'
#
loop_
_entity.id
_entity.type
_entity.pdbx_description
1 polymer ?
#
loop_
_entity_poly.entity_id
_entity_poly.type
_entity_poly.pdbx_seq_one_letter_code
_entity_poly.pdbx_strand_id
1 'polypeptide(L)' 'MNQTIEAIYENGILRPISPLKGIENNHKLKLTILEDEGLETNSLTECIGIMPDEDAKEMIHIIEDEFEKVDLNEWK' A
#
# COMPACT_ATOMS: atom_id res chain seq x y z
N MET A 1 -17.07 12.38 23.82
CA MET A 1 -15.69 11.88 23.65
C MET A 1 -15.57 11.39 22.22
N ASN A 2 -14.58 11.85 21.47
CA ASN A 2 -14.37 11.45 20.08
C ASN A 2 -13.09 10.61 20.03
N GLN A 3 -13.15 9.43 19.43
CA GLN A 3 -11.99 8.57 19.21
C GLN A 3 -12.00 8.10 17.76
N THR A 4 -10.84 8.13 17.12
CA THR A 4 -10.61 7.50 15.82
C THR A 4 -10.13 6.08 16.08
N ILE A 5 -10.71 5.10 15.39
CA ILE A 5 -10.39 3.69 15.54
C ILE A 5 -10.17 3.06 14.18
N GLU A 6 -9.30 2.06 14.12
CA GLU A 6 -9.12 1.23 12.94
C GLU A 6 -10.14 0.10 12.95
N ALA A 7 -10.76 -0.12 11.79
CA ALA A 7 -11.77 -1.15 11.60
C ALA A 7 -11.65 -1.77 10.21
N ILE A 8 -11.99 -3.05 10.10
CA ILE A 8 -12.12 -3.74 8.83
C ILE A 8 -13.59 -3.66 8.40
N TYR A 9 -13.83 -3.24 7.16
CA TYR A 9 -15.16 -3.28 6.56
C TYR A 9 -15.31 -4.56 5.73
N GLU A 10 -16.10 -5.51 6.22
CA GLU A 10 -16.30 -6.80 5.57
C GLU A 10 -17.76 -7.22 5.65
N ASN A 11 -18.34 -7.68 4.52
CA ASN A 11 -19.73 -8.14 4.43
C ASN A 11 -20.76 -7.11 4.95
N GLY A 12 -20.49 -5.81 4.76
CA GLY A 12 -21.37 -4.73 5.23
C GLY A 12 -21.26 -4.42 6.73
N ILE A 13 -20.33 -5.04 7.46
CA ILE A 13 -20.14 -4.87 8.90
C ILE A 13 -18.78 -4.21 9.17
N LEU A 14 -18.78 -3.13 9.95
CA LEU A 14 -17.56 -2.52 10.49
C LEU A 14 -17.10 -3.27 11.73
N ARG A 15 -15.94 -3.91 11.65
CA ARG A 15 -15.34 -4.68 12.75
C ARG A 15 -14.12 -3.93 13.29
N PRO A 16 -14.17 -3.34 14.48
CA PRO A 16 -13.02 -2.66 15.06
C PRO A 16 -11.89 -3.67 15.33
N ILE A 17 -10.65 -3.30 14.99
CA ILE A 17 -9.47 -4.17 15.18
C ILE A 17 -9.14 -4.27 16.68
N SER A 18 -9.45 -3.24 17.45
CA SER A 18 -9.25 -3.17 18.90
C SER A 18 -10.52 -2.79 19.65
N PRO A 19 -10.68 -3.18 20.92
CA PRO A 19 -11.82 -2.77 21.74
C PRO A 19 -11.95 -1.26 21.84
N LEU A 20 -13.19 -0.77 21.81
CA LEU A 20 -13.50 0.63 22.02
C LEU A 20 -13.25 1.00 23.49
N LYS A 21 -12.36 1.96 23.75
CA LYS A 21 -12.07 2.40 25.12
C LYS A 21 -13.26 3.18 25.67
N GLY A 22 -13.72 2.78 26.86
CA GLY A 22 -14.75 3.49 27.62
C GLY A 22 -16.15 3.45 27.02
N ILE A 23 -16.42 2.52 26.10
CA ILE A 23 -17.75 2.29 25.53
C ILE A 23 -18.28 0.95 26.03
N GLU A 24 -19.45 0.99 26.67
CA GLU A 24 -20.14 -0.21 27.15
C GLU A 24 -20.89 -0.94 26.02
N ASN A 25 -21.18 -2.22 26.24
CA ASN A 25 -21.99 -3.00 25.31
C ASN A 25 -23.40 -2.40 25.15
N ASN A 26 -23.98 -2.56 23.96
CA ASN A 26 -25.32 -2.08 23.58
C ASN A 26 -25.49 -0.54 23.58
N HIS A 27 -24.40 0.21 23.47
CA HIS A 27 -24.48 1.66 23.32
C HIS A 27 -24.64 2.08 21.85
N LYS A 28 -25.50 3.07 21.59
CA LYS A 28 -25.65 3.64 20.24
C LYS A 28 -24.50 4.60 19.97
N LEU A 29 -23.78 4.38 18.87
CA LEU A 29 -22.64 5.20 18.46
C LEU A 29 -22.94 5.95 17.17
N LYS A 30 -22.37 7.14 17.02
CA LYS A 30 -22.33 7.87 15.75
C LYS A 30 -20.97 7.60 15.10
N LEU A 31 -20.99 7.07 13.88
CA LEU A 31 -19.80 6.79 13.09
C LEU A 31 -19.58 7.93 12.09
N THR A 32 -18.32 8.34 11.93
CA THR A 32 -17.89 9.23 10.85
C THR A 32 -17.02 8.40 9.93
N ILE A 33 -17.43 8.23 8.68
CA ILE A 33 -16.63 7.56 7.65
C ILE A 33 -15.84 8.64 6.94
N LEU A 34 -14.52 8.52 7.00
CA LEU A 34 -13.60 9.32 6.22
C LEU A 34 -12.93 8.34 5.26
N GLU A 35 -13.05 8.60 3.96
CA GLU A 35 -12.24 7.89 2.98
C GLU A 35 -10.79 8.31 3.20
N ASP A 36 -9.93 7.34 3.55
CA ASP A 36 -8.51 7.59 3.60
C ASP A 36 -8.00 7.61 2.17
N GLU A 37 -7.71 8.81 1.65
CA GLU A 37 -7.01 9.00 0.37
C GLU A 37 -5.59 8.33 0.40
N GLY A 38 -5.13 7.85 1.56
CA GLY A 38 -3.81 7.27 1.82
C GLY A 38 -3.61 5.79 1.49
N LEU A 39 -4.59 5.13 0.88
CA LEU A 39 -4.30 4.00 0.01
C LEU A 39 -4.57 4.46 -1.41
N GLU A 40 -3.68 5.29 -1.96
CA GLU A 40 -3.29 5.05 -3.35
C GLU A 40 -3.04 3.55 -3.42
N THR A 41 -3.99 2.83 -4.01
CA THR A 41 -3.84 1.44 -4.43
C THR A 41 -2.41 1.34 -4.89
N ASN A 42 -1.57 0.57 -4.16
CA ASN A 42 -0.17 0.38 -4.53
C ASN A 42 -0.13 0.35 -6.05
N SER A 43 0.53 1.28 -6.73
CA SER A 43 0.35 1.43 -8.19
C SER A 43 0.72 0.14 -8.95
N LEU A 44 1.35 -0.80 -8.23
CA LEU A 44 1.65 -2.18 -8.61
C LEU A 44 0.46 -3.16 -8.57
N THR A 45 -0.66 -2.81 -7.93
CA THR A 45 -1.90 -3.61 -7.90
C THR A 45 -2.53 -3.67 -9.29
N GLU A 46 -2.24 -2.68 -10.14
CA GLU A 46 -2.65 -2.61 -11.54
C GLU A 46 -1.58 -3.16 -12.50
N CYS A 47 -0.42 -3.61 -12.00
CA CYS A 47 0.56 -4.27 -12.84
C CYS A 47 0.06 -5.67 -13.23
N ILE A 48 -0.44 -5.76 -14.46
CA ILE A 48 -0.84 -7.03 -15.08
C ILE A 48 0.26 -7.45 -16.05
N GLY A 49 0.93 -8.57 -15.75
CA GLY A 49 1.91 -9.19 -16.65
C GLY A 49 3.20 -9.57 -15.95
N ILE A 50 3.86 -10.60 -16.47
CA ILE A 50 5.20 -11.02 -16.07
C ILE A 50 6.07 -10.88 -17.33
N MET A 51 7.17 -10.15 -17.22
CA MET A 51 8.19 -10.13 -18.26
C MET A 51 8.95 -11.47 -18.22
N PRO A 52 9.08 -12.19 -19.35
CA PRO A 52 9.92 -13.37 -19.42
C PRO A 52 11.37 -13.07 -19.01
N ASP A 53 12.02 -14.02 -18.37
CA ASP A 53 13.41 -13.87 -17.91
C ASP A 53 14.40 -13.57 -19.04
N GLU A 54 14.09 -14.00 -20.27
CA GLU A 54 14.92 -13.76 -21.45
C GLU A 54 14.90 -12.28 -21.84
N ASP A 55 13.71 -11.69 -21.97
CA ASP A 55 13.51 -10.26 -22.27
C ASP A 55 14.15 -9.37 -21.19
N ALA A 56 14.02 -9.76 -19.92
CA ALA A 56 14.62 -9.03 -18.80
C ALA A 56 16.16 -9.02 -18.88
N LYS A 57 16.78 -10.14 -19.28
CA LYS A 57 18.24 -10.24 -19.45
C LYS A 57 18.72 -9.41 -20.65
N GLU A 58 17.99 -9.44 -21.75
CA GLU A 58 18.30 -8.62 -22.92
C GLU A 58 18.27 -7.13 -22.58
N MET A 59 17.25 -6.68 -21.83
CA MET A 59 17.16 -5.29 -21.36
C MET A 59 18.36 -4.89 -20.49
N ILE A 60 18.77 -5.73 -19.56
CA ILE A 60 19.94 -5.46 -18.70
C ILE A 60 21.20 -5.32 -19.56
N HIS A 61 21.39 -6.22 -20.52
CA HIS A 61 22.56 -6.17 -21.41
C HIS A 61 22.62 -4.87 -22.22
N ILE A 62 21.48 -4.43 -22.77
CA ILE A 62 21.38 -3.15 -23.50
C ILE A 62 21.72 -1.97 -22.58
N ILE A 63 21.27 -1.98 -21.33
CA ILE A 63 21.60 -0.93 -20.37
C ILE A 63 23.11 -0.91 -20.10
N GLU A 64 23.74 -2.07 -19.91
CA GLU A 64 25.18 -2.17 -19.67
C GLU A 64 26.03 -1.73 -20.86
N ASP A 65 25.55 -1.94 -22.08
CA ASP A 65 26.25 -1.61 -23.32
C ASP A 65 26.09 -0.13 -23.71
N GLU A 66 24.90 0.45 -23.50
CA GLU A 66 24.55 1.80 -23.94
C GLU A 66 24.78 2.87 -22.85
N PHE A 67 24.63 2.51 -21.57
CA PHE A 67 24.91 3.42 -20.47
C PHE A 67 26.27 3.12 -19.87
N GLU A 68 27.15 4.14 -19.85
CA GLU A 68 28.42 4.05 -19.16
C GLU A 68 28.21 3.57 -17.72
N LYS A 69 29.05 2.64 -17.26
CA LYS A 69 28.99 2.12 -15.89
C LYS A 69 29.11 3.27 -14.91
N VAL A 70 28.09 3.44 -14.06
CA VAL A 70 28.12 4.42 -12.97
C VAL A 70 29.36 4.16 -12.11
N ASP A 71 30.31 5.09 -12.11
CA ASP A 71 31.45 5.02 -11.21
C ASP A 71 30.97 5.34 -9.78
N LEU A 72 30.91 4.31 -8.94
CA LEU A 72 30.50 4.43 -7.55
C LEU A 72 31.44 5.30 -6.70
N ASN A 73 32.59 5.72 -7.24
CA ASN A 73 33.52 6.65 -6.60
C ASN A 73 33.45 8.07 -7.16
N GLU A 74 32.61 8.36 -8.15
CA GLU A 74 32.48 9.71 -8.73
C GLU A 74 32.00 10.74 -7.71
N TRP A 75 31.33 10.29 -6.63
CA TRP A 75 30.75 11.13 -5.57
C TRP A 75 31.55 11.12 -4.25
N LYS A 76 32.83 10.71 -4.27
CA LYS A 76 33.71 10.72 -3.08
C LYS A 76 34.57 11.97 -2.96
#